data_AF-A0A1G9BS91-F1
#
_entry.id   AF-A0A1G9BS91-F1
#
_cell.length_a   1.000
_cell.length_b   1.000
_cell.length_c   1.000
_cell.angle_alpha   90.00
_cell.angle_beta   90.00
_cell.angle_gamma   90.00
#
_symmetry.space_group_name_H-M   'P 1'
#
loop_
_entity.id
_entity.type
_entity.pdbx_description
1 polymer ?
#
loop_
_entity_poly.entity_id
_entity_poly.type
_entity_poly.pdbx_seq_one_letter_code
_entity_poly.pdbx_strand_id
1 'polypeptide(L)'
;MSSIEAVFSSLTGSLAGERLDAAAFAALTDDDLEATHKSIAAHVGETTKYAALSAAEIARRSDWALGQAGLARRKGHLSPEAMVQSLSGGSRADSRRLVDVGTMMAEAEAAEQLARQAAEQAADQAAEHPEWDLPAAALEAPWHAPLGDAVTAGRIGLDTAGFLRKGLGEPAAGVTPEML
;
A
#
# COMPACT_ATOMS: atom_id res chain seq x y z
N MET A 1 10.81 19.48 -5.32
CA MET A 1 10.48 18.18 -4.70
C MET A 1 11.41 17.14 -5.29
N SER A 2 12.13 16.37 -4.48
CA SER A 2 12.95 15.24 -4.96
C SER A 2 12.05 14.18 -5.61
N SER A 3 12.54 13.45 -6.62
CA SER A 3 11.79 12.31 -7.17
C SER A 3 11.63 11.23 -6.09
N ILE A 4 10.58 10.40 -6.20
CA ILE A 4 10.39 9.25 -5.30
C ILE A 4 11.63 8.34 -5.31
N GLU A 5 12.22 8.12 -6.50
CA GLU A 5 13.43 7.31 -6.65
C GLU A 5 14.66 7.92 -5.95
N ALA A 6 14.83 9.25 -6.01
CA ALA A 6 15.93 9.94 -5.34
C ALA A 6 15.87 9.81 -3.81
N VAL A 7 14.66 9.71 -3.23
CA VAL A 7 14.48 9.45 -1.79
C VAL A 7 15.08 8.09 -1.41
N PHE A 8 14.69 7.02 -2.12
CA PHE A 8 15.19 5.68 -1.83
C PHE A 8 16.68 5.53 -2.14
N SER A 9 17.15 6.10 -3.25
CA SER A 9 18.57 6.09 -3.58
C SER A 9 19.41 6.81 -2.51
N SER A 10 18.91 7.92 -1.95
CA SER A 10 19.60 8.62 -0.86
C SER A 10 19.64 7.79 0.42
N LEU A 11 18.52 7.16 0.80
CA LEU A 11 18.44 6.29 1.98
C LEU A 11 19.43 5.12 1.88
N THR A 12 19.46 4.44 0.73
CA THR A 12 20.40 3.34 0.48
C THR A 12 21.84 3.83 0.53
N GLY A 13 22.13 5.00 -0.06
CA GLY A 13 23.46 5.60 -0.01
C GLY A 13 23.91 5.92 1.42
N SER A 14 23.02 6.48 2.25
CA SER A 14 23.30 6.75 3.66
C SER A 14 23.59 5.47 4.45
N LEU A 15 22.78 4.42 4.30
CA LEU A 15 23.00 3.14 4.99
C LEU A 15 24.30 2.45 4.54
N ALA A 16 24.60 2.48 3.25
CA ALA A 16 25.82 1.87 2.71
C ALA A 16 27.11 2.61 3.12
N GLY A 17 27.00 3.90 3.47
CA GLY A 17 28.11 4.69 3.99
C GLY A 17 28.46 4.41 5.44
N GLU A 18 27.56 3.79 6.21
CA GLU A 18 27.76 3.47 7.61
C GLU A 18 28.51 2.15 7.79
N ARG A 19 29.39 2.08 8.80
CA ARG A 19 30.15 0.84 9.10
C ARG A 19 29.35 -0.07 10.05
N LEU A 20 28.25 -0.62 9.53
CA LEU A 20 27.36 -1.54 10.24
C LEU A 20 27.80 -3.00 10.02
N ASP A 21 28.93 -3.38 10.64
CA ASP A 21 29.47 -4.74 10.56
C ASP A 21 29.05 -5.64 11.75
N ALA A 22 29.36 -6.94 11.66
CA ALA A 22 29.00 -7.90 12.70
C ALA A 22 29.63 -7.57 14.07
N ALA A 23 30.80 -6.92 14.10
CA ALA A 23 31.46 -6.53 15.34
C ALA A 23 30.74 -5.34 16.00
N ALA A 24 30.22 -4.39 15.21
CA ALA A 24 29.40 -3.30 15.72
C ALA A 24 28.13 -3.82 16.42
N PHE A 25 27.45 -4.82 15.83
CA PHE A 25 26.30 -5.46 16.48
C PHE A 25 26.69 -6.28 17.71
N ALA A 26 27.81 -7.00 17.67
CA ALA A 26 28.29 -7.80 18.80
C ALA A 26 28.73 -6.95 20.01
N ALA A 27 29.01 -5.65 19.81
CA ALA A 27 29.39 -4.73 20.87
C ALA A 27 28.19 -4.10 21.60
N LEU A 28 26.96 -4.31 21.11
CA LEU A 28 25.74 -3.80 21.75
C LEU A 28 25.43 -4.56 23.03
N THR A 29 24.84 -3.85 24.00
CA THR A 29 24.16 -4.51 25.12
C THR A 29 22.89 -5.21 24.64
N ASP A 30 22.34 -6.12 25.44
CA ASP A 30 21.07 -6.79 25.10
C ASP A 30 19.94 -5.78 24.85
N ASP A 31 19.83 -4.75 25.70
CA ASP A 31 18.83 -3.69 25.57
C ASP A 31 19.04 -2.85 24.30
N ASP A 32 20.29 -2.48 24.00
CA ASP A 32 20.62 -1.71 22.79
C ASP A 32 20.41 -2.55 21.52
N LEU A 33 20.69 -3.85 21.56
CA LEU A 33 20.45 -4.77 20.46
C LEU A 33 18.95 -4.90 20.18
N GLU A 34 18.14 -5.04 21.23
CA GLU A 34 16.68 -5.06 21.10
C GLU A 34 16.14 -3.75 20.50
N ALA A 35 16.57 -2.61 21.04
CA ALA A 35 16.17 -1.30 20.53
C ALA A 35 16.58 -1.10 19.06
N THR A 36 17.82 -1.48 18.73
CA THR A 36 18.35 -1.44 17.35
C THR A 36 17.51 -2.31 16.41
N HIS A 37 17.18 -3.53 16.82
CA HIS A 37 16.39 -4.44 16.00
C HIS A 37 14.97 -3.90 15.77
N LYS A 38 14.34 -3.27 16.78
CA LYS A 38 13.05 -2.60 16.63
C LYS A 38 13.10 -1.48 15.59
N SER A 39 14.15 -0.66 15.60
CA SER A 39 14.33 0.41 14.60
C SER A 39 14.54 -0.15 13.19
N ILE A 40 15.31 -1.21 13.04
CA ILE A 40 15.49 -1.91 11.74
C ILE A 40 14.14 -2.46 11.25
N ALA A 41 13.40 -3.15 12.12
CA ALA A 41 12.09 -3.71 11.76
C ALA A 41 11.10 -2.64 11.33
N ALA A 42 11.05 -1.48 12.01
CA ALA A 42 10.24 -0.35 11.60
C ALA A 42 10.64 0.18 10.21
N HIS A 43 11.95 0.29 9.94
CA HIS A 43 12.44 0.73 8.64
C HIS A 43 12.10 -0.25 7.50
N VAL A 44 12.24 -1.56 7.76
CA VAL A 44 11.83 -2.61 6.83
C VAL A 44 10.33 -2.52 6.56
N GLY A 45 9.50 -2.32 7.59
CA GLY A 45 8.05 -2.13 7.45
C GLY A 45 7.69 -0.95 6.55
N GLU A 46 8.28 0.22 6.81
CA GLU A 46 8.06 1.42 6.00
C GLU A 46 8.50 1.24 4.54
N THR A 47 9.67 0.64 4.31
CA THR A 47 10.16 0.39 2.94
C THR A 47 9.27 -0.61 2.21
N THR A 48 8.83 -1.66 2.90
CA THR A 48 7.93 -2.69 2.35
C THR A 48 6.58 -2.11 1.97
N LYS A 49 6.05 -1.15 2.76
CA LYS A 49 4.83 -0.40 2.44
C LYS A 49 4.93 0.28 1.07
N TYR A 50 6.02 1.01 0.81
CA TYR A 50 6.23 1.68 -0.48
C TYR A 50 6.50 0.71 -1.63
N ALA A 51 7.16 -0.42 -1.35
CA ALA A 51 7.32 -1.49 -2.33
C ALA A 51 5.96 -2.09 -2.74
N ALA A 52 5.03 -2.26 -1.80
CA ALA A 52 3.67 -2.71 -2.09
C ALA A 52 2.89 -1.71 -2.95
N LEU A 53 2.91 -0.41 -2.61
CA LEU A 53 2.30 0.64 -3.43
C LEU A 53 2.89 0.71 -4.85
N SER A 54 4.21 0.56 -4.98
CA SER A 54 4.87 0.47 -6.29
C SER A 54 4.43 -0.76 -7.08
N ALA A 55 4.31 -1.92 -6.42
CA ALA A 55 3.82 -3.15 -7.04
C ALA A 55 2.36 -3.03 -7.50
N ALA A 56 1.50 -2.38 -6.70
CA ALA A 56 0.12 -2.08 -7.06
C ALA A 56 0.03 -1.21 -8.32
N GLU A 57 0.86 -0.18 -8.43
CA GLU A 57 0.90 0.67 -9.62
C GLU A 57 1.42 -0.09 -10.86
N ILE A 58 2.38 -1.00 -10.68
CA ILE A 58 2.81 -1.92 -11.75
C ILE A 58 1.63 -2.80 -12.19
N ALA A 59 0.87 -3.36 -11.25
CA ALA A 59 -0.30 -4.18 -11.54
C ALA A 59 -1.38 -3.38 -12.29
N ARG A 60 -1.73 -2.20 -11.80
CA ARG A 60 -2.70 -1.29 -12.43
C ARG A 60 -2.30 -0.91 -13.86
N ARG A 61 -1.01 -0.59 -14.09
CA ARG A 61 -0.49 -0.29 -15.44
C ARG A 61 -0.32 -1.52 -16.34
N SER A 62 -0.44 -2.71 -15.77
CA SER A 62 -0.32 -3.99 -16.45
C SER A 62 -1.66 -4.70 -16.56
N ASP A 63 -2.77 -3.98 -16.33
CA ASP A 63 -4.11 -4.50 -16.39
C ASP A 63 -4.34 -5.27 -17.70
N TRP A 64 -5.05 -6.39 -17.60
CA TRP A 64 -5.27 -7.29 -18.71
C TRP A 64 -6.04 -6.61 -19.86
N ALA A 65 -6.93 -5.65 -19.55
CA ALA A 65 -7.71 -4.89 -20.52
C ALA A 65 -6.83 -4.00 -21.41
N LEU A 66 -5.60 -3.68 -20.97
CA LEU A 66 -4.61 -2.96 -21.78
C LEU A 66 -3.94 -3.86 -22.83
N GLY A 67 -4.16 -5.18 -22.80
CA GLY A 67 -3.58 -6.11 -23.76
C GLY A 67 -2.05 -5.97 -23.86
N GLN A 68 -1.52 -5.85 -25.08
CA GLN A 68 -0.08 -5.65 -25.33
C GLN A 68 0.44 -4.27 -24.89
N ALA A 69 -0.45 -3.31 -24.64
CA ALA A 69 -0.09 -2.02 -24.08
C ALA A 69 0.11 -2.09 -22.55
N GLY A 70 -0.15 -3.22 -21.88
CA GLY A 70 0.14 -3.37 -20.45
C GLY A 70 1.65 -3.27 -20.16
N LEU A 71 2.01 -2.59 -19.08
CA LEU A 71 3.40 -2.30 -18.71
C LEU A 71 4.27 -3.57 -18.62
N ALA A 72 3.82 -4.60 -17.91
CA ALA A 72 4.54 -5.87 -17.77
C ALA A 72 4.85 -6.51 -19.13
N ARG A 73 3.86 -6.58 -20.03
CA ARG A 73 4.03 -7.15 -21.38
C ARG A 73 4.99 -6.34 -22.23
N ARG A 74 4.88 -5.01 -22.22
CA ARG A 74 5.85 -4.12 -22.91
C ARG A 74 7.27 -4.28 -22.39
N LYS A 75 7.44 -4.71 -21.13
CA LYS A 75 8.73 -4.99 -20.51
C LYS A 75 9.16 -6.46 -20.63
N GLY A 76 8.39 -7.29 -21.34
CA GLY A 76 8.73 -8.70 -21.61
C GLY A 76 8.35 -9.68 -20.50
N HIS A 77 7.54 -9.26 -19.52
CA HIS A 77 7.06 -10.11 -18.44
C HIS A 77 5.68 -10.68 -18.73
N LEU A 78 5.46 -11.93 -18.30
CA LEU A 78 4.20 -12.65 -18.49
C LEU A 78 3.06 -12.13 -17.60
N SER A 79 3.39 -11.50 -16.46
CA SER A 79 2.43 -10.94 -15.53
C SER A 79 3.06 -9.78 -14.72
N PRO A 80 2.25 -8.95 -14.06
CA PRO A 80 2.76 -7.91 -13.16
C PRO A 80 3.60 -8.48 -12.01
N GLU A 81 3.19 -9.61 -11.43
CA GLU A 81 3.94 -10.28 -10.35
C GLU A 81 5.29 -10.80 -10.85
N ALA A 82 5.35 -11.30 -12.09
CA ALA A 82 6.62 -11.72 -12.69
C ALA A 82 7.57 -10.52 -12.89
N MET A 83 7.04 -9.35 -13.23
CA MET A 83 7.81 -8.12 -13.31
C MET A 83 8.30 -7.69 -11.92
N VAL A 84 7.41 -7.62 -10.92
CA VAL A 84 7.77 -7.29 -9.52
C VAL A 84 8.83 -8.26 -8.97
N GLN A 85 8.70 -9.54 -9.26
CA GLN A 85 9.67 -10.57 -8.85
C GLN A 85 11.04 -10.30 -9.46
N SER A 86 11.09 -9.96 -10.74
CA SER A 86 12.35 -9.66 -11.43
C SER A 86 13.05 -8.41 -10.90
N LEU A 87 12.28 -7.43 -10.41
CA LEU A 87 12.80 -6.17 -9.86
C LEU A 87 13.25 -6.32 -8.40
N SER A 88 12.53 -7.11 -7.61
CA SER A 88 12.79 -7.28 -6.17
C SER A 88 13.77 -8.41 -5.85
N GLY A 89 13.94 -9.39 -6.74
CA GLY A 89 14.74 -10.59 -6.49
C GLY A 89 14.10 -11.56 -5.47
N GLY A 90 12.89 -11.27 -5.01
CA GLY A 90 12.15 -12.07 -4.03
C GLY A 90 11.49 -13.32 -4.60
N SER A 91 10.71 -14.01 -3.77
CA SER A 91 9.95 -15.16 -4.23
C SER A 91 8.71 -14.73 -5.03
N ARG A 92 8.14 -15.67 -5.78
CA ARG A 92 6.83 -15.48 -6.44
C ARG A 92 5.72 -15.18 -5.41
N ALA A 93 5.80 -15.80 -4.23
CA ALA A 93 4.82 -15.59 -3.16
C ALA A 93 4.90 -14.16 -2.62
N ASP A 94 6.11 -13.63 -2.40
CA ASP A 94 6.32 -12.26 -1.93
C ASP A 94 5.84 -11.24 -2.96
N SER A 95 6.15 -11.48 -4.23
CA SER A 95 5.74 -10.59 -5.33
C SER A 95 4.21 -10.49 -5.45
N ARG A 96 3.52 -11.63 -5.33
CA ARG A 96 2.06 -11.67 -5.29
C ARG A 96 1.52 -10.94 -4.06
N ARG A 97 2.12 -11.14 -2.89
CA ARG A 97 1.71 -10.46 -1.66
C ARG A 97 1.83 -8.94 -1.77
N LEU A 98 2.93 -8.43 -2.31
CA LEU A 98 3.14 -7.01 -2.51
C LEU A 98 2.08 -6.41 -3.43
N VAL A 99 1.73 -7.11 -4.52
CA VAL A 99 0.64 -6.70 -5.41
C VAL A 99 -0.70 -6.72 -4.68
N ASP A 100 -1.06 -7.81 -4.01
CA ASP A 100 -2.36 -7.96 -3.34
C ASP A 100 -2.56 -6.91 -2.24
N VAL A 101 -1.58 -6.73 -1.34
CA VAL A 101 -1.64 -5.75 -0.24
C VAL A 101 -1.56 -4.32 -0.77
N GLY A 102 -0.69 -4.07 -1.75
CA GLY A 102 -0.57 -2.76 -2.36
C GLY A 102 -1.85 -2.31 -3.06
N THR A 103 -2.52 -3.22 -3.78
CA THR A 103 -3.81 -2.93 -4.42
C THR A 103 -4.87 -2.60 -3.38
N MET A 104 -4.96 -3.39 -2.29
CA MET A 104 -5.87 -3.11 -1.18
C MET A 104 -5.62 -1.72 -0.57
N MET A 105 -4.36 -1.33 -0.38
CA MET A 105 -3.99 0.00 0.11
C MET A 105 -4.39 1.11 -0.86
N ALA A 106 -4.06 0.96 -2.15
CA ALA A 106 -4.36 1.95 -3.18
C ALA A 106 -5.87 2.14 -3.37
N GLU A 107 -6.66 1.08 -3.25
CA GLU A 107 -8.13 1.14 -3.29
C GLU A 107 -8.70 1.88 -2.08
N ALA A 108 -8.15 1.63 -0.88
CA ALA A 108 -8.55 2.35 0.34
C ALA A 108 -8.26 3.85 0.22
N GLU A 109 -7.05 4.22 -0.19
CA GLU A 109 -6.65 5.62 -0.41
C GLU A 109 -7.50 6.30 -1.49
N ALA A 110 -7.80 5.61 -2.59
CA ALA A 110 -8.65 6.14 -3.66
C ALA A 110 -10.09 6.37 -3.18
N ALA A 111 -10.64 5.46 -2.37
CA ALA A 111 -11.97 5.59 -1.80
C ALA A 111 -12.06 6.76 -0.82
N GLU A 112 -11.07 6.91 0.07
CA GLU A 112 -10.98 8.05 0.99
C GLU A 112 -10.92 9.38 0.22
N GLN A 113 -10.09 9.45 -0.83
CA GLN A 113 -9.95 10.65 -1.64
C GLN A 113 -11.24 11.01 -2.38
N LEU A 114 -11.96 10.01 -2.91
CA LEU A 114 -13.25 10.23 -3.57
C LEU A 114 -14.32 10.70 -2.55
N ALA A 115 -14.34 10.11 -1.35
CA ALA A 115 -15.24 10.54 -0.27
C ALA A 115 -14.97 11.99 0.16
N ARG A 116 -13.69 12.37 0.28
CA ARG A 116 -13.29 13.75 0.57
C ARG A 116 -13.75 14.72 -0.53
N GLN A 117 -13.54 14.37 -1.79
CA GLN A 117 -13.98 15.18 -2.93
C GLN A 117 -15.50 15.32 -2.98
N ALA A 118 -16.24 14.25 -2.70
CA ALA A 118 -17.70 14.30 -2.64
C ALA A 118 -18.20 15.19 -1.48
N ALA A 119 -17.54 15.14 -0.32
CA ALA A 119 -17.87 16.01 0.82
C ALA A 119 -17.58 17.49 0.51
N GLU A 120 -16.45 17.79 -0.13
CA GLU A 120 -16.10 19.14 -0.59
C GLU A 120 -17.15 19.65 -1.60
N GLN A 121 -17.49 18.84 -2.60
CA GLN A 121 -18.52 19.18 -3.59
C GLN A 121 -19.91 19.39 -2.97
N ALA A 122 -20.28 18.59 -1.97
CA ALA A 122 -21.55 18.75 -1.26
C ALA A 122 -21.57 20.03 -0.43
N ALA A 123 -20.45 20.40 0.21
CA ALA A 123 -20.33 21.66 0.94
C ALA A 123 -20.42 22.87 0.00
N ASP A 124 -19.77 22.81 -1.16
CA ASP A 124 -19.86 23.86 -2.18
C ASP A 124 -21.30 24.00 -2.71
N GLN A 125 -21.97 22.88 -3.03
CA GLN A 125 -23.37 22.88 -3.49
C GLN A 125 -24.33 23.44 -2.43
N ALA A 126 -24.15 23.10 -1.15
CA ALA A 126 -24.97 23.62 -0.06
C ALA A 126 -24.74 25.13 0.16
N ALA A 127 -23.53 25.63 -0.10
CA ALA A 127 -23.22 27.05 -0.04
C ALA A 127 -23.83 27.82 -1.24
N GLU A 128 -23.83 27.22 -2.43
CA GLU A 128 -24.42 27.79 -3.65
C GLU A 128 -25.96 27.75 -3.64
N HIS A 129 -26.56 26.72 -3.02
CA HIS A 129 -28.00 26.49 -2.98
C HIS A 129 -28.47 26.14 -1.55
N PRO A 130 -28.59 27.13 -0.66
CA PRO A 130 -29.00 26.92 0.74
C PRO A 130 -30.41 26.32 0.89
N GLU A 131 -31.24 26.44 -0.14
CA GLU A 131 -32.58 25.88 -0.22
C GLU A 131 -32.62 24.38 -0.56
N TRP A 132 -31.51 23.80 -1.03
CA TRP A 132 -31.42 22.39 -1.37
C TRP A 132 -30.98 21.56 -0.16
N ASP A 133 -31.92 20.81 0.42
CA ASP A 133 -31.65 19.79 1.45
C ASP A 133 -31.12 18.50 0.77
N LEU A 134 -29.88 18.57 0.26
CA LEU A 134 -29.23 17.43 -0.36
C LEU A 134 -28.53 16.58 0.71
N PRO A 135 -28.84 15.27 0.80
CA PRO A 135 -28.07 14.39 1.66
C PRO A 135 -26.63 14.31 1.15
N ALA A 136 -25.65 14.35 2.06
CA ALA A 136 -24.27 14.02 1.73
C ALA A 136 -24.27 12.59 1.18
N ALA A 137 -24.03 12.43 -0.12
CA ALA A 137 -23.91 11.12 -0.72
C ALA A 137 -22.68 10.44 -0.11
N ALA A 138 -22.91 9.53 0.84
CA ALA A 138 -21.87 8.67 1.37
C ALA A 138 -21.48 7.69 0.27
N LEU A 139 -20.31 7.89 -0.32
CA LEU A 139 -19.69 6.84 -1.13
C LEU A 139 -19.40 5.67 -0.22
N GLU A 140 -20.00 4.51 -0.49
CA GLU A 140 -19.66 3.29 0.23
C GLU A 140 -18.20 2.93 -0.06
N ALA A 141 -17.34 3.13 0.95
CA ALA A 141 -15.95 2.72 0.87
C ALA A 141 -15.88 1.18 0.73
N PRO A 142 -14.83 0.64 0.07
CA PRO A 142 -14.59 -0.79 0.08
C PRO A 142 -14.54 -1.31 1.52
N TRP A 143 -15.11 -2.49 1.78
CA TRP A 143 -15.16 -3.05 3.13
C TRP A 143 -13.76 -3.21 3.76
N HIS A 144 -12.73 -3.40 2.93
CA HIS A 144 -11.34 -3.53 3.35
C HIS A 144 -10.61 -2.19 3.53
N ALA A 145 -11.27 -1.05 3.32
CA ALA A 145 -10.67 0.26 3.54
C ALA A 145 -10.02 0.41 4.94
N PRO A 146 -10.64 -0.03 6.06
CA PRO A 146 -10.01 0.03 7.37
C PRO A 146 -8.71 -0.79 7.50
N LEU A 147 -8.54 -1.85 6.69
CA LEU A 147 -7.29 -2.61 6.65
C LEU A 147 -6.18 -1.82 5.96
N GLY A 148 -6.49 -1.14 4.84
CA GLY A 148 -5.59 -0.23 4.16
C GLY A 148 -5.10 0.88 5.09
N ASP A 149 -6.03 1.55 5.77
CA ASP A 149 -5.73 2.63 6.72
C ASP A 149 -4.85 2.15 7.89
N ALA A 150 -5.11 0.95 8.39
CA ALA A 150 -4.33 0.37 9.49
C ALA A 150 -2.89 0.04 9.08
N VAL A 151 -2.68 -0.42 7.84
CA VAL A 151 -1.34 -0.64 7.27
C VAL A 151 -0.62 0.69 7.03
N THR A 152 -1.32 1.67 6.43
CA THR A 152 -0.74 2.99 6.15
C THR A 152 -0.32 3.71 7.44
N ALA A 153 -1.12 3.58 8.50
CA ALA A 153 -0.82 4.11 9.83
C ALA A 153 0.19 3.27 10.64
N GLY A 154 0.69 2.15 10.11
CA GLY A 154 1.62 1.26 10.80
C GLY A 154 1.04 0.53 12.03
N ARG A 155 -0.29 0.49 12.17
CA ARG A 155 -0.98 -0.19 13.28
C ARG A 155 -0.96 -1.71 13.13
N ILE A 156 -0.94 -2.21 11.90
CA ILE A 156 -0.77 -3.63 11.57
C ILE A 156 0.26 -3.80 10.45
N GLY A 157 0.96 -4.94 10.45
CA GLY A 157 1.86 -5.29 9.35
C GLY A 157 1.10 -5.70 8.09
N LEU A 158 1.77 -5.56 6.92
CA LEU A 158 1.24 -6.02 5.62
C LEU A 158 0.82 -7.49 5.67
N ASP A 159 1.56 -8.28 6.43
CA ASP A 159 1.34 -9.70 6.59
C ASP A 159 -0.03 -10.02 7.16
N THR A 160 -0.33 -9.42 8.30
CA THR A 160 -1.61 -9.53 8.99
C THR A 160 -2.74 -9.02 8.10
N ALA A 161 -2.56 -7.87 7.45
CA ALA A 161 -3.59 -7.30 6.58
C ALA A 161 -3.91 -8.22 5.39
N GLY A 162 -2.88 -8.79 4.74
CA GLY A 162 -3.07 -9.75 3.66
C GLY A 162 -3.77 -11.04 4.10
N PHE A 163 -3.45 -11.55 5.30
CA PHE A 163 -4.16 -12.70 5.89
C PHE A 163 -5.62 -12.38 6.16
N LEU A 164 -5.92 -11.21 6.72
CA LEU A 164 -7.30 -10.79 7.01
C LEU A 164 -8.10 -10.61 5.71
N ARG A 165 -7.55 -9.91 4.72
CA ARG A 165 -8.19 -9.70 3.41
C ARG A 165 -8.52 -11.04 2.74
N LYS A 166 -7.56 -11.97 2.73
CA LYS A 166 -7.75 -13.30 2.14
C LYS A 166 -8.72 -14.17 2.94
N GLY A 167 -8.64 -14.13 4.27
CA GLY A 167 -9.45 -14.96 5.16
C GLY A 167 -10.93 -14.56 5.20
N LEU A 168 -11.21 -13.26 5.12
CA LEU A 168 -12.57 -12.71 5.13
C LEU A 168 -13.24 -12.78 3.75
N GLY A 169 -12.47 -12.73 2.66
CA GLY A 169 -13.00 -12.83 1.30
C GLY A 169 -13.87 -11.64 0.89
N GLU A 170 -14.61 -11.77 -0.21
CA GLU A 170 -15.53 -10.70 -0.62
C GLU A 170 -16.92 -10.89 0.02
N PRO A 171 -17.55 -9.81 0.51
CA PRO A 171 -18.95 -9.82 0.89
C PRO A 171 -19.81 -10.37 -0.25
N ALA A 172 -20.77 -11.23 0.11
CA ALA A 172 -21.75 -11.70 -0.86
C ALA A 172 -22.56 -10.51 -1.41
N ALA A 173 -22.89 -10.57 -2.69
CA ALA A 173 -23.69 -9.52 -3.33
C ALA A 173 -25.01 -9.30 -2.57
N GLY A 174 -25.27 -8.04 -2.19
CA GLY A 174 -26.48 -7.64 -1.48
C GLY A 174 -26.41 -7.69 0.05
N VAL A 175 -25.27 -8.00 0.65
CA VAL A 175 -25.05 -7.82 2.09
C VAL A 175 -24.66 -6.37 2.35
N THR A 176 -25.50 -5.62 3.05
CA THR A 176 -25.21 -4.24 3.47
C THR A 176 -24.53 -4.24 4.86
N PRO A 177 -23.84 -3.15 5.26
CA PRO A 177 -23.25 -3.04 6.60
C PRO A 177 -24.24 -3.30 7.75
N GLU A 178 -25.53 -2.99 7.56
CA GLU A 178 -26.59 -3.20 8.54
C GLU A 178 -27.02 -4.67 8.69
N MET A 179 -26.58 -5.55 7.78
CA MET A 179 -26.89 -6.98 7.79
C MET A 179 -25.84 -7.84 8.53
N LEU A 180 -24.74 -7.23 8.99
CA LEU A 180 -23.65 -7.86 9.75
C LEU A 180 -23.77 -7.57 11.25
#